data_AF-A0A8T0WS35-F1
#
_entry.id   AF-A0A8T0WS35-F1
#
_cell.length_a   1.000
_cell.length_b   1.000
_cell.length_c   1.000
_cell.angle_alpha   90.00
_cell.angle_beta   90.00
_cell.angle_gamma   90.00
#
_symmetry.space_group_name_H-M   'P 1'
#
loop_
_entity.id
_entity.type
_entity.pdbx_description
1 polymer ?
#
loop_
_entity_poly.entity_id
_entity_poly.type
_entity_poly.pdbx_seq_one_letter_code
_entity_poly.pdbx_strand_id
1 'polypeptide(L)'
;MGIFADTVPVITVGSISKRWLVPGWRLGWIAMCDLNGILKEAKIDKSIESYINITSDPATFIQGAVPQIIANTKEDYFAKILNLLRSSADLCYGKIKETRGITCPHKPEGSMFVMAKLDLSCLDGIRDDLDFCCMLAKEESVIVLPGTFNFRPRGTLDASGFCHDPMRML
;
A
#
# COMPACT_ATOMS: atom_id res chain seq x y z
N MET A 1 7.21 -2.34 -20.20
CA MET A 1 8.16 -1.41 -19.56
C MET A 1 7.88 -0.02 -20.09
N GLY A 2 7.69 0.97 -19.22
CA GLY A 2 7.55 2.36 -19.66
C GLY A 2 8.86 2.87 -20.26
N ILE A 3 8.78 3.70 -21.29
CA ILE A 3 9.94 4.39 -21.86
C ILE A 3 10.26 5.55 -20.92
N PHE A 4 11.46 5.56 -20.34
CA PHE A 4 11.91 6.67 -19.50
C PHE A 4 12.20 7.88 -20.39
N ALA A 5 11.81 9.08 -19.95
CA ALA A 5 12.13 10.30 -20.65
C ALA A 5 13.62 10.62 -20.51
N ASP A 6 14.30 10.95 -21.60
CA ASP A 6 15.75 11.17 -21.63
C ASP A 6 16.23 12.33 -20.73
N THR A 7 15.32 13.22 -20.32
CA THR A 7 15.67 14.45 -19.59
C THR A 7 15.53 14.35 -18.07
N VAL A 8 14.68 13.46 -17.57
CA VAL A 8 14.31 13.45 -16.14
C VAL A 8 14.98 12.28 -15.43
N PRO A 9 15.81 12.54 -14.40
CA PRO A 9 16.34 11.46 -13.58
C PRO A 9 15.24 10.82 -12.75
N VAL A 10 15.23 9.48 -12.67
CA VAL A 10 14.21 8.72 -11.94
C VAL A 10 14.85 7.87 -10.86
N ILE A 11 14.39 8.02 -9.62
CA ILE A 11 14.71 7.13 -8.51
C ILE A 11 13.48 6.25 -8.26
N THR A 12 13.61 4.95 -8.54
CA THR A 12 12.56 3.96 -8.31
C THR A 12 12.84 3.22 -7.01
N VAL A 13 11.86 3.20 -6.11
CA VAL A 13 11.93 2.41 -4.87
C VAL A 13 11.04 1.17 -5.03
N GLY A 14 11.62 -0.01 -4.88
CA GLY A 14 10.93 -1.29 -5.00
C GLY A 14 11.04 -2.12 -3.72
N SER A 15 10.15 -3.09 -3.57
CA SER A 15 10.28 -4.11 -2.51
C SER A 15 9.55 -5.40 -2.85
N ILE A 16 9.95 -6.49 -2.21
CA ILE A 16 9.21 -7.76 -2.27
C ILE A 16 7.96 -7.79 -1.37
N SER A 17 7.79 -6.79 -0.50
CA SER A 17 6.80 -6.78 0.57
C SER A 17 5.36 -6.97 0.12
N LYS A 18 4.96 -6.30 -0.98
CA LYS A 18 3.57 -6.26 -1.45
C LYS A 18 3.33 -7.23 -2.60
N ARG A 19 4.24 -7.26 -3.58
CA ARG A 19 4.08 -8.09 -4.78
C ARG A 19 4.29 -9.59 -4.50
N TRP A 20 5.14 -9.94 -3.54
CA TRP A 20 5.39 -11.33 -3.11
C TRP A 20 4.84 -11.64 -1.70
N LEU A 21 4.03 -10.74 -1.12
CA LEU A 21 3.36 -10.93 0.18
C LEU A 21 4.28 -11.31 1.35
N VAL A 22 5.52 -10.83 1.35
CA VAL A 22 6.53 -11.08 2.41
C VAL A 22 7.01 -9.79 3.09
N PRO A 23 6.12 -8.97 3.69
CA PRO A 23 6.52 -7.70 4.30
C PRO A 23 7.47 -7.87 5.50
N GLY A 24 7.44 -9.02 6.15
CA GLY A 24 8.33 -9.35 7.28
C GLY A 24 9.79 -9.61 6.89
N TRP A 25 10.09 -9.77 5.60
CA TRP A 25 11.46 -10.06 5.13
C TRP A 25 12.35 -8.81 5.03
N ARG A 26 11.74 -7.63 5.21
CA ARG A 26 12.44 -6.34 5.36
C ARG A 26 13.43 -6.04 4.22
N LEU A 27 13.05 -6.38 2.99
CA LEU A 27 13.89 -6.16 1.81
C LEU A 27 13.19 -5.27 0.78
N GLY A 28 13.90 -4.19 0.43
CA GLY A 28 13.61 -3.33 -0.71
C GLY A 28 14.89 -2.95 -1.43
N TRP A 29 14.76 -2.21 -2.52
CA TRP A 29 15.87 -1.72 -3.32
C TRP A 29 15.55 -0.34 -3.88
N ILE A 30 16.62 0.37 -4.23
CA ILE A 30 16.57 1.65 -4.94
C ILE A 30 17.24 1.43 -6.30
N ALA A 31 16.54 1.77 -7.38
CA ALA A 31 17.09 1.75 -8.73
C ALA A 31 17.11 3.19 -9.26
N MET A 32 18.29 3.66 -9.65
CA MET A 32 18.48 5.00 -10.19
C MET A 32 18.66 4.92 -11.71
N CYS A 33 17.83 5.66 -12.43
CA CYS A 33 17.94 5.87 -13.87
C CYS A 33 18.30 7.34 -14.11
N ASP A 34 19.58 7.60 -14.35
CA ASP A 34 20.14 8.96 -14.49
C ASP A 34 20.93 9.07 -15.80
N LEU A 35 20.21 9.28 -16.90
CA LEU A 35 20.78 9.27 -18.26
C LEU A 35 21.77 10.44 -18.50
N ASN A 36 21.54 11.58 -17.86
CA ASN A 36 22.35 12.79 -18.02
C ASN A 36 23.32 13.05 -16.85
N GLY A 37 23.40 12.14 -15.88
CA GLY A 37 24.30 12.28 -14.73
C GLY A 37 23.91 13.37 -13.73
N ILE A 38 22.66 13.84 -13.74
CA ILE A 38 22.16 14.94 -12.90
C ILE A 38 22.19 14.56 -11.41
N LEU A 39 21.77 13.34 -11.07
CA LEU A 39 21.78 12.85 -9.68
C LEU A 39 23.21 12.64 -9.19
N LYS A 40 24.08 12.19 -10.09
CA LYS A 40 25.51 11.98 -9.80
C LYS A 40 26.25 13.29 -9.58
N GLU A 41 25.97 14.31 -10.38
CA GLU A 41 26.53 15.66 -10.21
C GLU A 41 26.08 16.28 -8.89
N ALA A 42 24.81 16.05 -8.51
CA ALA A 42 24.26 16.39 -7.21
C ALA A 42 24.76 15.49 -6.04
N LYS A 43 25.60 14.48 -6.32
CA LYS A 43 26.19 13.53 -5.35
C LYS A 43 25.15 12.72 -4.55
N ILE A 44 23.97 12.51 -5.11
CA ILE A 44 22.88 11.75 -4.45
C ILE A 44 23.26 10.28 -4.25
N ASP A 45 24.00 9.70 -5.21
CA ASP A 45 24.59 8.36 -5.13
C ASP A 45 25.45 8.20 -3.87
N LYS A 46 26.38 9.13 -3.64
CA LYS A 46 27.25 9.14 -2.46
C LYS A 46 26.47 9.33 -1.16
N SER A 47 25.45 10.17 -1.18
CA SER A 47 24.57 10.33 -0.02
C SER A 47 23.85 9.03 0.32
N ILE A 48 23.30 8.33 -0.67
CA ILE A 48 22.63 7.04 -0.47
C ILE A 48 23.61 6.00 0.09
N GLU A 49 24.81 5.87 -0.49
CA GLU A 49 25.86 4.97 0.01
C GLU A 49 26.23 5.27 1.47
N SER A 50 26.39 6.56 1.80
CA SER A 50 26.67 6.99 3.16
C SER A 50 25.57 6.59 4.14
N TYR A 51 24.30 6.68 3.76
CA TYR A 51 23.19 6.26 4.61
C TYR A 51 23.13 4.75 4.77
N ILE A 52 23.37 3.98 3.70
CA ILE A 52 23.40 2.51 3.75
C ILE A 52 24.42 2.04 4.79
N ASN A 53 25.62 2.64 4.81
CA ASN A 53 26.69 2.30 5.76
C ASN A 53 26.36 2.59 7.24
N ILE A 54 25.32 3.39 7.53
CA ILE A 54 24.89 3.73 8.89
C ILE A 54 23.69 2.87 9.32
N THR A 55 22.95 2.32 8.36
CA THR A 55 21.77 1.48 8.60
C THR A 55 22.14 0.00 8.68
N SER A 56 21.30 -0.81 9.32
CA SER A 56 21.47 -2.26 9.30
C SER A 56 21.11 -2.85 7.94
N ASP A 57 21.99 -3.67 7.40
CA ASP A 57 21.75 -4.38 6.14
C ASP A 57 20.57 -5.34 6.23
N PRO A 58 19.85 -5.57 5.12
CA PRO A 58 18.86 -6.63 5.03
C PRO A 58 19.48 -8.01 5.27
N ALA A 59 18.69 -8.97 5.74
CA ALA A 59 19.15 -10.32 6.01
C ALA A 59 19.85 -10.96 4.79
N THR A 60 21.09 -11.41 4.95
CA THR A 60 21.97 -11.87 3.85
C THR A 60 21.41 -13.07 3.07
N PHE A 61 20.75 -14.01 3.75
CA PHE A 61 20.10 -15.14 3.10
C PHE A 61 18.89 -14.71 2.24
N ILE A 62 18.19 -13.64 2.63
CA ILE A 62 17.14 -13.03 1.81
C ILE A 62 17.74 -12.39 0.57
N GLN A 63 18.83 -11.64 0.72
CA GLN A 63 19.55 -11.04 -0.41
C GLN A 63 19.98 -12.11 -1.44
N GLY A 64 20.50 -13.26 -0.97
CA GLY A 64 20.86 -14.39 -1.84
C GLY A 64 19.67 -15.07 -2.51
N ALA A 65 18.49 -15.06 -1.90
CA ALA A 65 17.27 -15.67 -2.46
C ALA A 65 16.59 -14.81 -3.54
N VAL A 66 16.76 -13.49 -3.49
CA VAL A 66 16.01 -12.54 -4.33
C VAL A 66 16.16 -12.77 -5.83
N PRO A 67 17.37 -13.00 -6.39
CA PRO A 67 17.51 -13.30 -7.81
C PRO A 67 16.68 -14.51 -8.25
N GLN A 68 16.67 -15.57 -7.42
CA GLN A 68 15.89 -16.78 -7.68
C GLN A 68 14.39 -16.52 -7.55
N ILE A 69 13.96 -15.73 -6.56
CA ILE A 69 12.55 -15.34 -6.38
C ILE A 69 12.07 -14.56 -7.61
N ILE A 70 12.82 -13.54 -8.04
CA ILE A 70 12.44 -12.70 -9.18
C ILE A 70 12.41 -13.54 -10.48
N ALA A 71 13.38 -14.41 -10.70
CA ALA A 71 13.49 -15.20 -11.93
C ALA A 71 12.45 -16.33 -12.01
N ASN A 72 12.14 -16.99 -10.88
CA ASN A 72 11.37 -18.24 -10.89
C ASN A 72 9.92 -18.09 -10.40
N THR A 73 9.51 -16.92 -9.89
CA THR A 73 8.10 -16.71 -9.53
C THR A 73 7.26 -16.70 -10.79
N LYS A 74 6.35 -17.67 -10.90
CA LYS A 74 5.49 -17.84 -12.06
C LYS A 74 4.39 -16.77 -12.10
N GLU A 75 3.95 -16.39 -13.30
CA GLU A 75 2.89 -15.39 -13.48
C GLU A 75 1.53 -15.83 -12.91
N ASP A 76 1.27 -17.14 -12.80
CA ASP A 76 0.03 -17.64 -12.20
C ASP A 76 -0.09 -17.30 -10.71
N TYR A 77 1.04 -17.17 -10.00
CA TYR A 77 1.07 -16.68 -8.62
C TYR A 77 0.54 -15.24 -8.54
N PHE A 78 1.04 -14.35 -9.40
CA PHE A 78 0.58 -12.96 -9.42
C PHE A 78 -0.87 -12.84 -9.89
N ALA A 79 -1.27 -13.61 -10.91
CA ALA A 79 -2.63 -13.62 -11.40
C ALA A 79 -3.65 -14.02 -10.32
N LYS A 80 -3.33 -15.03 -9.50
CA LYS A 80 -4.17 -15.45 -8.36
C LYS A 80 -4.36 -14.33 -7.35
N ILE A 81 -3.27 -13.64 -6.97
CA ILE A 81 -3.33 -12.53 -6.02
C ILE A 81 -4.13 -11.36 -6.59
N LEU A 82 -3.89 -11.00 -7.85
CA LEU A 82 -4.61 -9.91 -8.52
C LEU A 82 -6.12 -10.21 -8.62
N ASN A 83 -6.50 -11.46 -8.90
CA ASN A 83 -7.89 -11.87 -8.93
C ASN A 83 -8.54 -11.77 -7.54
N LEU A 84 -7.84 -12.19 -6.48
CA LEU A 84 -8.33 -12.03 -5.11
C LEU A 84 -8.54 -10.55 -4.76
N LEU A 85 -7.52 -9.71 -5.00
CA LEU A 85 -7.59 -8.28 -4.72
C LEU A 85 -8.72 -7.59 -5.50
N ARG A 86 -8.92 -7.96 -6.77
CA ARG A 86 -10.01 -7.44 -7.60
C ARG A 86 -11.38 -7.83 -7.03
N SER A 87 -11.57 -9.11 -6.69
CA SER A 87 -12.83 -9.58 -6.10
C SER A 87 -13.13 -8.90 -4.76
N SER A 88 -12.12 -8.73 -3.90
CA SER A 88 -12.26 -8.01 -2.63
C SER A 88 -12.57 -6.52 -2.84
N ALA A 89 -11.90 -5.87 -3.79
CA ALA A 89 -12.17 -4.48 -4.16
C ALA A 89 -13.60 -4.30 -4.68
N ASP A 90 -14.08 -5.21 -5.54
CA ASP A 90 -15.44 -5.18 -6.09
C ASP A 90 -16.49 -5.34 -4.99
N LEU A 91 -16.27 -6.27 -4.07
CA LEU A 91 -17.15 -6.51 -2.93
C LEU A 91 -17.20 -5.30 -2.00
N CYS A 92 -16.05 -4.76 -1.58
CA CYS A 92 -15.98 -3.59 -0.71
C CYS A 92 -16.64 -2.37 -1.36
N TYR A 93 -16.34 -2.11 -2.64
CA TYR A 93 -16.93 -1.00 -3.37
C TYR A 93 -18.45 -1.13 -3.49
N GLY A 94 -18.95 -2.33 -3.81
CA GLY A 94 -20.38 -2.63 -3.86
C GLY A 94 -21.07 -2.38 -2.51
N LYS A 95 -20.50 -2.90 -1.42
CA LYS A 95 -21.05 -2.73 -0.07
C LYS A 95 -21.03 -1.28 0.41
N ILE A 96 -19.95 -0.54 0.17
CA ILE A 96 -19.88 0.88 0.52
C ILE A 96 -20.95 1.68 -0.23
N LYS A 97 -21.23 1.35 -1.50
CA LYS A 97 -22.25 2.04 -2.29
C LYS A 97 -23.68 1.82 -1.76
N GLU A 98 -23.94 0.68 -1.11
CA GLU A 98 -25.23 0.36 -0.48
C GLU A 98 -25.39 1.03 0.90
N THR A 99 -24.28 1.37 1.57
CA THR A 99 -24.28 1.93 2.93
C THR A 99 -24.57 3.43 2.93
N ARG A 100 -25.61 3.86 3.66
CA ARG A 100 -25.91 5.28 3.86
C ARG A 100 -24.82 5.96 4.71
N GLY A 101 -24.45 7.19 4.34
CA GLY A 101 -23.47 7.98 5.09
C GLY A 101 -22.00 7.66 4.77
N ILE A 102 -21.74 6.66 3.92
CA ILE A 102 -20.40 6.33 3.44
C ILE A 102 -20.44 6.28 1.91
N THR A 103 -19.45 6.89 1.25
CA THR A 103 -19.35 6.89 -0.21
C THR A 103 -17.94 6.53 -0.64
N CYS A 104 -17.78 5.76 -1.71
CA CYS A 104 -16.47 5.51 -2.30
C CYS A 104 -16.37 6.31 -3.59
N PRO A 105 -15.62 7.43 -3.63
CA PRO A 105 -15.61 8.32 -4.78
C PRO A 105 -15.00 7.67 -6.02
N HIS A 106 -14.02 6.78 -5.83
CA HIS A 106 -13.35 6.06 -6.91
C HIS A 106 -13.16 4.61 -6.52
N LYS A 107 -13.52 3.70 -7.43
CA LYS A 107 -13.20 2.28 -7.27
C LYS A 107 -11.68 2.10 -7.30
N PRO A 108 -11.08 1.33 -6.38
CA PRO A 108 -9.63 1.14 -6.38
C PRO A 108 -9.20 0.29 -7.59
N GLU A 109 -8.20 0.78 -8.31
CA GLU A 109 -7.64 0.11 -9.50
C GLU A 109 -6.34 -0.66 -9.20
N GLY A 110 -5.81 -0.50 -7.98
CA GLY A 110 -4.57 -1.15 -7.55
C GLY A 110 -4.31 -0.98 -6.06
N SER A 111 -3.15 -1.44 -5.61
CA SER A 111 -2.80 -1.54 -4.18
C SER A 111 -3.71 -2.51 -3.41
N MET A 112 -3.77 -2.35 -2.08
CA MET A 112 -4.50 -3.24 -1.16
C MET A 112 -5.41 -2.44 -0.20
N PHE A 113 -5.89 -1.27 -0.63
CA PHE A 113 -6.62 -0.31 0.21
C PHE A 113 -7.84 0.26 -0.51
N VAL A 114 -8.91 0.55 0.24
CA VAL A 114 -10.11 1.23 -0.24
C VAL A 114 -10.28 2.53 0.53
N MET A 115 -10.35 3.65 -0.19
CA MET A 115 -10.64 4.94 0.41
C MET A 115 -12.14 5.21 0.34
N ALA A 116 -12.76 5.43 1.49
CA ALA A 116 -14.15 5.82 1.63
C ALA A 116 -14.24 7.26 2.16
N LYS A 117 -15.29 7.97 1.80
CA LYS A 117 -15.63 9.30 2.29
C LYS A 117 -16.81 9.16 3.23
N LEU A 118 -16.67 9.74 4.42
CA LEU A 118 -17.70 9.75 5.44
C LEU A 118 -18.54 11.03 5.28
N ASP A 119 -19.86 10.86 5.26
CA ASP A 119 -20.80 11.97 5.36
C ASP A 119 -21.27 12.09 6.80
N LEU A 120 -20.59 12.96 7.56
CA LEU A 120 -20.87 13.21 8.96
C LEU A 120 -22.28 13.76 9.20
N SER A 121 -22.92 14.38 8.20
CA SER A 121 -24.29 14.87 8.34
C SER A 121 -25.32 13.75 8.47
N CYS A 122 -24.97 12.54 8.03
CA CYS A 122 -25.82 11.35 8.12
C CYS A 122 -25.59 10.53 9.41
N LEU A 123 -24.66 10.95 10.27
CA LEU A 123 -24.22 10.17 11.43
C LEU A 123 -24.46 10.94 12.72
N ASP A 124 -25.35 10.43 13.56
CA ASP A 124 -25.66 11.04 14.84
C ASP A 124 -24.58 10.70 15.88
N GLY A 125 -24.10 11.71 16.60
CA GLY A 125 -23.12 11.54 17.68
C GLY A 125 -21.67 11.37 17.23
N ILE A 126 -21.39 11.41 15.92
CA ILE A 126 -20.04 11.24 15.37
C ILE A 126 -19.48 12.60 14.93
N ARG A 127 -18.38 13.03 15.55
CA ARG A 127 -17.81 14.37 15.32
C ARG A 127 -16.87 14.43 14.12
N ASP A 128 -16.07 13.39 13.94
CA ASP A 128 -15.07 13.30 12.88
C ASP A 128 -14.75 11.84 12.52
N ASP A 129 -13.86 11.64 11.56
CA ASP A 129 -13.41 10.33 11.09
C ASP A 129 -12.71 9.52 12.16
N LEU A 130 -11.99 10.15 13.10
CA LEU A 130 -11.34 9.45 14.21
C LEU A 130 -12.36 8.91 15.20
N ASP A 131 -13.35 9.73 15.56
CA ASP A 131 -14.47 9.34 16.43
C ASP A 131 -15.22 8.14 15.83
N PHE A 132 -15.50 8.18 14.52
CA PHE A 132 -16.10 7.07 13.78
C PHE A 132 -15.26 5.80 13.90
N CYS A 133 -13.94 5.86 13.62
CA CYS A 133 -13.06 4.71 13.72
C CYS A 133 -13.02 4.13 15.15
N CYS A 134 -12.98 4.99 16.16
CA CYS A 134 -12.96 4.57 17.56
C CYS A 134 -14.27 3.92 17.99
N MET A 135 -15.42 4.46 17.55
CA MET A 135 -16.73 3.86 17.84
C MET A 135 -16.88 2.52 17.13
N LEU A 136 -16.54 2.44 15.85
CA LEU A 136 -16.60 1.20 15.08
C LEU A 136 -15.73 0.09 15.69
N ALA A 137 -14.54 0.43 16.18
CA ALA A 137 -13.66 -0.52 16.86
C ALA A 137 -14.21 -0.99 18.22
N LYS A 138 -14.95 -0.13 18.94
CA LYS A 138 -15.54 -0.48 20.24
C LYS A 138 -16.83 -1.28 20.11
N GLU A 139 -17.68 -0.92 19.16
CA GLU A 139 -19.02 -1.51 18.99
C GLU A 139 -18.98 -2.78 18.15
N GLU A 140 -18.27 -2.74 17.02
CA GLU A 140 -18.27 -3.82 16.03
C GLU A 140 -16.94 -4.58 15.95
N SER A 141 -15.95 -4.20 16.77
CA SER A 141 -14.59 -4.78 16.73
C SER A 141 -13.92 -4.67 15.35
N VAL A 142 -14.32 -3.69 14.55
CA VAL A 142 -13.74 -3.43 13.21
C VAL A 142 -12.81 -2.22 13.31
N ILE A 143 -11.53 -2.44 13.02
CA ILE A 143 -10.52 -1.39 13.03
C ILE A 143 -10.31 -0.88 11.61
N VAL A 144 -10.55 0.41 11.40
CA VAL A 144 -10.29 1.14 10.15
C VAL A 144 -9.41 2.35 10.42
N LEU A 145 -8.71 2.84 9.39
CA LEU A 145 -7.76 3.94 9.54
C LEU A 145 -8.45 5.29 9.22
N PRO A 146 -8.33 6.31 10.08
CA PRO A 146 -8.85 7.65 9.78
C PRO A 146 -8.05 8.30 8.65
N GLY A 147 -8.73 8.99 7.73
CA GLY A 147 -8.09 9.66 6.59
C GLY A 147 -7.34 10.92 6.98
N THR A 148 -7.60 11.48 8.17
CA THR A 148 -6.79 12.57 8.74
C THR A 148 -5.31 12.21 8.88
N PHE A 149 -4.99 10.93 9.08
CA PHE A 149 -3.59 10.46 9.15
C PHE A 149 -2.89 10.41 7.78
N ASN A 150 -3.64 10.45 6.67
CA ASN A 150 -3.12 10.32 5.30
C ASN A 150 -2.94 11.69 4.59
N PHE A 151 -2.79 12.80 5.33
CA PHE A 151 -2.64 14.17 4.77
C PHE A 151 -3.78 14.58 3.81
N ARG A 152 -5.01 14.11 4.06
CA ARG A 152 -6.21 14.42 3.26
C ARG A 152 -7.18 15.33 4.04
N PRO A 153 -8.14 15.98 3.36
CA PRO A 153 -9.18 16.77 4.01
C PRO A 153 -9.99 15.91 5.02
N ARG A 154 -10.45 16.53 6.11
CA ARG A 154 -11.27 15.88 7.15
C ARG A 154 -12.46 15.12 6.53
N GLY A 155 -12.80 13.95 7.07
CA GLY A 155 -13.95 13.14 6.63
C GLY A 155 -13.64 12.08 5.56
N THR A 156 -12.38 11.66 5.44
CA THR A 156 -11.99 10.50 4.62
C THR A 156 -11.63 9.33 5.53
N LEU A 157 -11.87 8.09 5.11
CA LEU A 157 -11.56 6.85 5.82
C LEU A 157 -10.75 5.95 4.89
N ASP A 158 -9.68 5.35 5.40
CA ASP A 158 -8.94 4.29 4.71
C ASP A 158 -9.31 2.95 5.33
N ALA A 159 -10.14 2.20 4.63
CA ALA A 159 -10.43 0.81 4.97
C ALA A 159 -9.27 -0.03 4.43
N SER A 160 -8.22 -0.16 5.25
CA SER A 160 -7.20 -1.18 5.04
C SER A 160 -7.78 -2.53 5.46
N GLY A 161 -8.00 -3.41 4.49
CA GLY A 161 -8.39 -4.78 4.77
C GLY A 161 -7.24 -5.50 5.47
N PHE A 162 -7.28 -5.61 6.80
CA PHE A 162 -6.67 -6.74 7.45
C PHE A 162 -7.43 -7.98 6.97
N CYS A 163 -6.80 -8.75 6.10
CA CYS A 163 -7.22 -10.10 5.76
C CYS A 163 -7.04 -10.98 7.01
N HIS A 164 -7.92 -10.83 8.00
CA HIS A 164 -8.12 -11.83 9.03
C HIS A 164 -8.92 -12.96 8.41
N ASP A 165 -8.18 -13.96 7.93
CA ASP A 165 -8.52 -15.39 7.90
C ASP A 165 -10.01 -15.78 7.73
N PRO A 166 -10.46 -16.20 6.52
CA PRO A 166 -11.81 -16.75 6.31
C PRO A 166 -12.01 -18.18 6.85
N MET A 167 -11.05 -18.76 7.60
CA MET A 167 -11.06 -20.18 8.02
C MET A 167 -11.19 -20.43 9.53
N ARG A 168 -11.59 -19.44 10.33
CA ARG A 168 -11.88 -19.64 11.77
C ARG A 168 -13.25 -19.11 12.19
N MET A 169 -14.31 -19.70 11.65
CA MET A 169 -15.63 -19.80 12.30
C MET A 169 -16.35 -21.08 11.81
N LEU A 170 -15.73 -22.24 12.10
CA LEU A 170 -16.44 -23.48 12.42
C LEU A 170 -16.08 -23.84 13.85
#